data_AF-A0A922ICR4-F1
#
_entry.id   AF-A0A922ICR4-F1
#
_cell.length_a   1.000
_cell.length_b   1.000
_cell.length_c   1.000
_cell.angle_alpha   90.00
_cell.angle_beta   90.00
_cell.angle_gamma   90.00
#
_symmetry.space_group_name_H-M   'P 1'
#
loop_
_entity.id
_entity.type
_entity.pdbx_description
1 polymer ?
#
loop_
_entity_poly.entity_id
_entity_poly.type
_entity_poly.pdbx_seq_one_letter_code
_entity_poly.pdbx_strand_id
1 'polypeptide(L)'
;MRDHQKDKARLHSLIPYYFNLFITFSSHHLHKMRIWTSEHIFEHQWDTVVQAVWRKYPNPLNPSVIGIDILDRSVCPQTSVMHTHRLISCKWGLPGWAEKLLGRSKTYASEYSELDPRAKNFTLKSKNISFCNELSIIEQLTYKPHPSNPNKTLMTQETVVEVHGIPLSSYLEDFVHKDIMRNAAKGRQAMELVIGKINEEVQDLAHKTVKSVDELAGNTKRVIADDIVNRTQTNSLSS
;
A
#
# COMPACT_ATOMS: atom_id res chain seq x y z
N MET A 1 20.00 -34.30 62.26
CA MET A 1 19.84 -35.12 61.02
C MET A 1 18.38 -35.44 60.64
N ARG A 2 17.35 -34.94 61.33
CA ARG A 2 15.93 -35.20 60.99
C ARG A 2 15.20 -34.05 60.28
N ASP A 3 15.77 -32.84 60.27
CA ASP A 3 15.11 -31.68 59.63
C ASP A 3 15.48 -31.50 58.16
N HIS A 4 16.64 -31.99 57.71
CA HIS A 4 17.05 -31.88 56.30
C HIS A 4 16.29 -32.83 55.35
N GLN A 5 15.57 -33.83 55.89
CA GLN A 5 14.72 -34.74 55.11
C GLN A 5 13.29 -34.21 54.91
N LYS A 6 12.81 -33.27 55.75
CA LYS A 6 11.46 -32.70 55.62
C LYS A 6 11.36 -31.68 54.48
N ASP A 7 12.43 -30.92 54.22
CA ASP A 7 12.43 -29.93 53.14
C ASP A 7 12.55 -30.55 51.74
N LYS A 8 13.28 -31.68 51.61
CA LYS A 8 13.34 -32.46 50.37
C LYS A 8 12.00 -33.11 50.01
N ALA A 9 11.23 -33.52 51.02
CA ALA A 9 9.90 -34.09 50.83
C ALA A 9 8.84 -33.05 50.42
N ARG A 10 8.98 -31.79 50.86
CA ARG A 10 8.10 -30.68 50.42
C ARG A 10 8.40 -30.19 49.00
N LEU A 11 9.65 -30.20 48.55
CA LEU A 11 9.97 -29.86 47.16
C LEU A 11 9.47 -30.92 46.17
N HIS A 12 9.54 -32.21 46.52
CA HIS A 12 9.05 -33.29 45.66
C HIS A 12 7.51 -33.38 45.59
N SER A 13 6.77 -32.79 46.54
CA SER A 13 5.30 -32.79 46.50
C SER A 13 4.69 -31.65 45.68
N LEU A 14 5.51 -30.69 45.22
CA LEU A 14 5.07 -29.56 44.39
C LEU A 14 5.35 -29.78 42.89
N ILE A 15 6.21 -30.74 42.54
CA ILE A 15 6.51 -31.12 41.15
C ILE A 15 5.25 -31.47 40.35
N PRO A 16 4.24 -32.20 40.89
CA PRO A 16 3.01 -32.47 40.13
C PRO A 16 2.15 -31.23 39.92
N TYR A 17 2.27 -30.20 40.75
CA TYR A 17 1.50 -28.95 40.63
C TYR A 17 2.13 -27.98 39.63
N TYR A 18 3.46 -27.91 39.54
CA TYR A 18 4.15 -27.14 38.50
C TYR A 18 4.11 -27.83 37.13
N PHE A 19 4.16 -29.16 37.10
CA PHE A 19 4.05 -29.93 35.86
C PHE A 19 2.62 -29.90 35.30
N ASN A 20 1.59 -29.92 36.15
CA ASN A 20 0.20 -29.71 35.71
C ASN A 20 -0.09 -28.26 35.31
N LEU A 21 0.60 -27.25 35.86
CA LEU A 21 0.49 -25.87 35.37
C LEU A 21 1.10 -25.71 33.96
N PHE A 22 2.13 -26.50 33.62
CA PHE A 22 2.69 -26.55 32.27
C PHE A 22 1.83 -27.38 31.30
N ILE A 23 1.19 -28.45 31.76
CA ILE A 23 0.40 -29.34 30.88
C ILE A 23 -1.05 -28.84 30.69
N THR A 24 -1.61 -28.04 31.60
CA THR A 24 -2.88 -27.31 31.32
C THR A 24 -2.71 -26.03 30.50
N PHE A 25 -1.47 -25.64 30.15
CA PHE A 25 -1.20 -24.70 29.05
C PHE A 25 -1.02 -25.40 27.69
N SER A 26 -1.22 -26.72 27.64
CA SER A 26 -1.35 -27.49 26.40
C SER A 26 -2.83 -27.81 26.11
N SER A 27 -3.70 -26.82 26.30
CA SER A 27 -5.07 -26.86 25.77
C SER A 27 -5.12 -25.86 24.62
N HIS A 28 -5.07 -26.40 23.39
CA HIS A 28 -5.23 -25.72 22.11
C HIS A 28 -5.30 -24.20 22.17
N HIS A 29 -4.14 -23.54 22.00
CA HIS A 29 -4.12 -22.13 21.61
C HIS A 29 -4.81 -22.05 20.25
N LEU A 30 -6.14 -21.86 20.28
CA LEU A 30 -6.94 -21.53 19.11
C LEU A 30 -6.22 -20.37 18.44
N HIS A 31 -5.66 -20.65 17.28
CA HIS A 31 -5.06 -19.64 16.42
C HIS A 31 -6.21 -18.72 16.03
N LYS A 32 -6.34 -17.60 16.75
CA LYS A 32 -7.42 -16.66 16.53
C LYS A 32 -7.04 -15.78 15.35
N MET A 33 -7.30 -16.29 14.17
CA MET A 33 -7.22 -15.54 12.93
C MET A 33 -8.40 -14.57 12.89
N ARG A 34 -8.12 -13.29 12.61
CA ARG A 34 -9.17 -12.31 12.32
C ARG A 34 -9.03 -11.80 10.90
N ILE A 35 -10.15 -11.80 10.19
CA ILE A 35 -10.25 -11.33 8.82
C ILE A 35 -11.14 -10.08 8.83
N TRP A 36 -10.68 -9.02 8.18
CA TRP A 36 -11.48 -7.83 7.93
C TRP A 36 -11.49 -7.54 6.45
N THR A 37 -12.65 -7.16 5.95
CA THR A 37 -12.84 -6.75 4.58
C THR A 37 -13.41 -5.34 4.55
N SER A 38 -12.98 -4.56 3.58
CA SER A 38 -13.46 -3.19 3.36
C SER A 38 -13.48 -2.92 1.88
N GLU A 39 -14.53 -2.23 1.43
CA GLU A 39 -14.63 -1.75 0.06
C GLU A 39 -14.64 -0.22 0.04
N HIS A 40 -14.12 0.33 -1.04
CA HIS A 40 -14.19 1.76 -1.31
C HIS A 40 -14.29 2.02 -2.80
N ILE A 41 -15.08 3.03 -3.17
CA ILE A 41 -15.24 3.47 -4.54
C ILE A 41 -14.53 4.81 -4.68
N PHE A 42 -13.53 4.85 -5.54
CA PHE A 42 -12.93 6.10 -6.00
C PHE A 42 -13.74 6.63 -7.18
N GLU A 43 -14.09 7.91 -7.14
CA GLU A 43 -14.82 8.63 -8.19
C GLU A 43 -13.92 9.02 -9.38
N HIS A 44 -12.96 8.16 -9.70
CA HIS A 44 -11.91 8.37 -10.69
C HIS A 44 -11.66 7.11 -11.51
N GLN A 45 -11.19 7.28 -12.74
CA GLN A 45 -10.84 6.18 -13.64
C GLN A 45 -9.69 5.34 -13.07
N TRP A 46 -9.74 4.05 -13.37
CA TRP A 46 -8.78 3.06 -12.86
C TRP A 46 -7.33 3.44 -13.17
N ASP A 47 -7.07 3.93 -14.37
CA ASP A 47 -5.73 4.33 -14.81
C ASP A 47 -5.13 5.44 -13.91
N THR A 48 -5.93 6.47 -13.56
CA THR A 48 -5.54 7.55 -12.66
C THR A 48 -5.33 7.05 -11.23
N VAL A 49 -6.23 6.19 -10.74
CA VAL A 49 -6.12 5.61 -9.40
C VAL A 49 -4.84 4.76 -9.28
N VAL A 50 -4.55 3.88 -10.25
CA VAL A 50 -3.32 3.07 -10.23
C VAL A 50 -2.08 3.95 -10.22
N GLN A 51 -2.03 5.01 -11.04
CA GLN A 51 -0.91 5.97 -11.02
C GLN A 51 -0.76 6.63 -9.64
N ALA A 52 -1.87 7.01 -9.01
CA ALA A 52 -1.86 7.58 -7.68
C ALA A 52 -1.36 6.59 -6.62
N VAL A 53 -1.62 5.28 -6.74
CA VAL A 53 -1.10 4.27 -5.79
C VAL A 53 0.42 4.28 -5.78
N TRP A 54 1.06 4.39 -6.94
CA TRP A 54 2.52 4.46 -7.05
C TRP A 54 3.12 5.75 -6.49
N ARG A 55 2.35 6.85 -6.52
CA ARG A 55 2.74 8.19 -6.06
C ARG A 55 2.23 8.54 -4.66
N LYS A 56 1.57 7.59 -3.97
CA LYS A 56 0.94 7.79 -2.66
C LYS A 56 1.92 8.21 -1.57
N TYR A 57 3.19 7.83 -1.68
CA TYR A 57 4.21 8.13 -0.68
C TYR A 57 5.39 8.91 -1.28
N PRO A 58 5.97 9.85 -0.49
CA PRO A 58 5.55 10.26 0.85
C PRO A 58 4.25 11.09 0.83
N ASN A 59 3.45 11.01 1.89
CA ASN A 59 2.30 11.90 2.10
C ASN A 59 2.21 12.36 3.57
N PRO A 60 1.67 13.56 3.84
CA PRO A 60 1.60 14.12 5.19
C PRO A 60 0.59 13.41 6.11
N LEU A 61 -0.37 12.65 5.57
CA LEU A 61 -1.45 12.04 6.34
C LEU A 61 -1.01 10.74 7.05
N ASN A 62 -0.05 10.02 6.47
CA ASN A 62 0.53 8.82 7.04
C ASN A 62 2.06 8.91 7.12
N PRO A 63 2.60 9.68 8.10
CA PRO A 63 4.05 9.84 8.28
C PRO A 63 4.73 8.58 8.81
N SER A 64 3.95 7.55 9.20
CA SER A 64 4.47 6.29 9.71
C SER A 64 5.22 5.49 8.64
N VAL A 65 4.91 5.69 7.36
CA VAL A 65 5.68 5.09 6.25
C VAL A 65 6.89 5.97 5.97
N ILE A 66 8.08 5.47 6.30
CA ILE A 66 9.32 6.25 6.27
C ILE A 66 10.15 6.00 5.01
N GLY A 67 9.91 4.91 4.30
CA GLY A 67 10.61 4.61 3.05
C GLY A 67 10.01 3.41 2.32
N ILE A 68 10.09 3.44 1.00
CA ILE A 68 9.64 2.36 0.11
C ILE A 68 10.73 2.15 -0.93
N ASP A 69 11.28 0.94 -0.98
CA ASP A 69 12.29 0.54 -1.94
C ASP A 69 11.73 -0.52 -2.88
N ILE A 70 12.02 -0.42 -4.18
CA ILE A 70 11.69 -1.47 -5.14
C ILE A 70 12.85 -2.46 -5.14
N LEU A 71 12.57 -3.69 -4.72
CA LEU A 71 13.56 -4.77 -4.68
C LEU A 71 13.69 -5.44 -6.05
N ASP A 72 12.56 -5.65 -6.73
CA ASP A 72 12.50 -6.20 -8.07
C ASP A 72 11.29 -5.63 -8.83
N ARG A 73 11.43 -5.51 -10.15
CA ARG A 73 10.34 -5.14 -11.04
C ARG A 73 10.56 -5.74 -12.42
N SER A 74 9.55 -6.43 -12.91
CA SER A 74 9.59 -7.08 -14.22
C SER A 74 8.24 -6.94 -14.95
N VAL A 75 8.28 -7.06 -16.28
CA VAL A 75 7.09 -7.16 -17.11
C VAL A 75 7.15 -8.50 -17.82
N CYS A 76 6.14 -9.34 -17.63
CA CYS A 76 6.05 -10.62 -18.31
C CYS A 76 5.83 -10.38 -19.82
N PRO A 77 6.72 -10.83 -20.72
CA PRO A 77 6.58 -10.58 -22.15
C PRO A 77 5.32 -11.20 -22.76
N GLN A 78 4.87 -12.34 -22.24
CA GLN A 78 3.71 -13.08 -22.76
C GLN A 78 2.39 -12.46 -22.29
N THR A 79 2.29 -12.12 -21.01
CA THR A 79 1.05 -11.62 -20.41
C THR A 79 0.98 -10.11 -20.31
N SER A 80 2.08 -9.39 -20.56
CA SER A 80 2.23 -7.95 -20.33
C SER A 80 1.89 -7.50 -18.90
N VAL A 81 1.83 -8.45 -17.96
CA VAL A 81 1.59 -8.17 -16.53
C VAL A 81 2.88 -7.69 -15.91
N MET A 82 2.79 -6.60 -15.16
CA MET A 82 3.92 -6.06 -14.40
C MET A 82 3.90 -6.60 -12.98
N HIS A 83 4.99 -7.25 -12.58
CA HIS A 83 5.23 -7.67 -11.21
C HIS A 83 6.19 -6.68 -10.55
N THR A 84 5.90 -6.29 -9.32
CA THR A 84 6.82 -5.47 -8.51
C THR A 84 6.90 -6.04 -7.11
N HIS A 85 8.11 -6.15 -6.59
CA HIS A 85 8.38 -6.45 -5.19
C HIS A 85 8.93 -5.20 -4.51
N ARG A 86 8.29 -4.77 -3.43
CA ARG A 86 8.70 -3.61 -2.62
C ARG A 86 9.01 -4.00 -1.18
N LEU A 87 10.03 -3.36 -0.63
CA LEU A 87 10.26 -3.30 0.81
C LEU A 87 9.69 -1.99 1.34
N ILE A 88 8.76 -2.10 2.28
CA ILE A 88 8.15 -0.96 2.95
C ILE A 88 8.72 -0.89 4.35
N SER A 89 9.25 0.28 4.71
CA SER A 89 9.75 0.56 6.05
C SER A 89 8.82 1.52 6.78
N CYS A 90 8.43 1.13 7.99
CA CYS A 90 7.46 1.85 8.80
C CYS A 90 8.01 2.10 10.21
N LYS A 91 7.59 3.21 10.83
CA LYS A 91 7.71 3.42 12.26
C LYS A 91 6.33 3.20 12.88
N TRP A 92 6.14 2.05 13.52
CA TRP A 92 4.84 1.67 14.05
C TRP A 92 4.77 1.95 15.56
N GLY A 93 3.71 2.62 15.99
CA GLY A 93 3.47 2.92 17.40
C GLY A 93 2.72 1.77 18.06
N LEU A 94 3.44 0.83 18.66
CA LEU A 94 2.85 -0.24 19.45
C LEU A 94 2.42 0.26 20.85
N PRO A 95 1.47 -0.40 21.52
CA PRO A 95 1.22 -0.15 22.93
C PRO A 95 2.51 -0.39 23.73
N GLY A 96 2.80 0.44 24.74
CA GLY A 96 4.09 0.42 25.43
C GLY A 96 4.48 -0.93 26.07
N TRP A 97 3.50 -1.79 26.42
CA TRP A 97 3.77 -3.16 26.88
C TRP A 97 4.26 -4.06 25.73
N ALA A 98 3.69 -3.92 24.53
CA ALA A 98 4.06 -4.70 23.36
C ALA A 98 5.39 -4.22 22.79
N GLU A 99 5.64 -2.91 22.80
CA GLU A 99 6.92 -2.33 22.39
C GLU A 99 8.08 -2.82 23.27
N LYS A 100 7.88 -2.92 24.59
CA LYS A 100 8.88 -3.49 25.52
C LYS A 100 9.16 -4.97 25.27
N LEU A 101 8.15 -5.74 24.85
CA LEU A 101 8.30 -7.16 24.55
C LEU A 101 8.99 -7.40 23.20
N LEU A 102 8.62 -6.61 22.18
CA LEU A 102 9.05 -6.78 20.80
C LEU A 102 10.36 -6.03 20.49
N GLY A 103 10.71 -5.00 21.27
CA GLY A 103 12.05 -4.41 21.31
C GLY A 103 12.48 -3.63 20.06
N ARG A 104 11.58 -3.27 19.14
CA ARG A 104 11.92 -2.43 17.96
C ARG A 104 10.82 -1.43 17.60
N SER A 105 11.22 -0.21 17.27
CA SER A 105 10.33 0.87 16.80
C SER A 105 10.17 0.93 15.27
N LYS A 106 11.11 0.35 14.52
CA LYS A 106 11.08 0.31 13.04
C LYS A 106 10.70 -1.10 12.58
N THR A 107 9.68 -1.17 11.74
CA THR A 107 9.15 -2.40 11.17
C THR A 107 9.30 -2.40 9.66
N TYR A 108 9.34 -3.60 9.09
CA TYR A 108 9.45 -3.82 7.66
C TYR A 108 8.31 -4.71 7.18
N ALA A 109 7.81 -4.43 5.98
CA ALA A 109 6.85 -5.24 5.26
C ALA A 109 7.33 -5.49 3.83
N SER A 110 7.06 -6.70 3.34
CA SER A 110 7.25 -7.11 1.96
C SER A 110 5.93 -6.95 1.23
N GLU A 111 5.93 -6.24 0.10
CA GLU A 111 4.74 -6.11 -0.75
C GLU A 111 5.03 -6.63 -2.15
N TYR A 112 4.17 -7.52 -2.63
CA TYR A 112 4.16 -8.00 -4.01
C TYR A 112 2.94 -7.44 -4.71
N SER A 113 3.12 -6.86 -5.88
CA SER A 113 2.03 -6.33 -6.68
C SER A 113 2.02 -6.89 -8.09
N GLU A 114 0.83 -7.10 -8.62
CA GLU A 114 0.58 -7.54 -10.00
C GLU A 114 -0.35 -6.57 -10.68
N LEU A 115 0.13 -5.97 -11.78
CA LEU A 115 -0.62 -5.01 -12.58
C LEU A 115 -0.87 -5.60 -13.97
N ASP A 116 -2.13 -5.91 -14.26
CA ASP A 116 -2.60 -6.30 -15.58
C ASP A 116 -3.32 -5.12 -16.25
N PRO A 117 -2.69 -4.44 -17.22
CA PRO A 117 -3.31 -3.31 -17.92
C PRO A 117 -4.42 -3.75 -18.88
N ARG A 118 -4.41 -5.00 -19.36
CA ARG A 118 -5.44 -5.51 -20.29
C ARG A 118 -6.72 -5.86 -19.56
N ALA A 119 -6.60 -6.55 -18.43
CA ALA A 119 -7.73 -6.86 -17.57
C ALA A 119 -8.18 -5.68 -16.68
N LYS A 120 -7.43 -4.56 -16.68
CA LYS A 120 -7.57 -3.44 -15.74
C LYS A 120 -7.68 -3.93 -14.30
N ASN A 121 -6.74 -4.77 -13.90
CA ASN A 121 -6.68 -5.33 -12.57
C ASN A 121 -5.34 -5.00 -11.93
N PHE A 122 -5.38 -4.41 -10.74
CA PHE A 122 -4.17 -4.15 -9.96
C PHE A 122 -4.32 -4.73 -8.56
N THR A 123 -3.50 -5.71 -8.24
CA THR A 123 -3.52 -6.39 -6.95
C THR A 123 -2.22 -6.10 -6.20
N LEU A 124 -2.31 -5.77 -4.92
CA LEU A 124 -1.16 -5.65 -4.02
C LEU A 124 -1.37 -6.59 -2.83
N LYS A 125 -0.31 -7.30 -2.45
CA LYS A 125 -0.29 -8.16 -1.28
C LYS A 125 0.90 -7.80 -0.40
N SER A 126 0.61 -7.30 0.79
CA SER A 126 1.58 -6.89 1.79
C SER A 126 1.62 -7.89 2.93
N LYS A 127 2.82 -8.24 3.40
CA LYS A 127 3.04 -9.04 4.61
C LYS A 127 4.14 -8.42 5.45
N ASN A 128 3.93 -8.28 6.75
CA ASN A 128 5.01 -7.84 7.63
C ASN A 128 6.14 -8.88 7.72
N ILE A 129 7.37 -8.39 7.70
CA ILE A 129 8.59 -9.19 7.92
C ILE A 129 9.00 -9.11 9.39
N SER A 130 8.90 -7.92 9.97
CA SER A 130 9.21 -7.72 11.40
C SER A 130 8.10 -8.29 12.26
N PHE A 131 8.46 -9.04 13.31
CA PHE A 131 7.54 -9.66 14.27
C PHE A 131 6.60 -10.71 13.66
N CYS A 132 6.92 -11.27 12.51
CA CYS A 132 6.02 -12.20 11.80
C CYS A 132 5.73 -13.49 12.58
N ASN A 133 6.56 -13.85 13.56
CA ASN A 133 6.35 -15.04 14.39
C ASN A 133 5.30 -14.77 15.47
N GLU A 134 5.23 -13.54 15.97
CA GLU A 134 4.35 -13.14 17.07
C GLU A 134 3.08 -12.41 16.58
N LEU A 135 3.18 -11.68 15.48
CA LEU A 135 2.12 -10.90 14.85
C LEU A 135 2.27 -11.00 13.33
N SER A 136 1.43 -11.80 12.68
CA SER A 136 1.37 -11.90 11.22
C SER A 136 0.21 -11.05 10.73
N ILE A 137 0.52 -10.08 9.86
CA ILE A 137 -0.43 -9.18 9.20
C ILE A 137 -0.26 -9.39 7.71
N ILE A 138 -1.30 -9.88 7.06
CA ILE A 138 -1.36 -10.05 5.62
C ILE A 138 -2.49 -9.14 5.12
N GLU A 139 -2.15 -8.21 4.24
CA GLU A 139 -3.13 -7.32 3.60
C GLU A 139 -3.11 -7.56 2.10
N GLN A 140 -4.30 -7.64 1.51
CA GLN A 140 -4.49 -7.71 0.07
C GLN A 140 -5.42 -6.57 -0.37
N LEU A 141 -4.97 -5.77 -1.33
CA LEU A 141 -5.79 -4.75 -1.98
C LEU A 141 -5.96 -5.10 -3.46
N THR A 142 -7.16 -4.91 -3.99
CA THR A 142 -7.45 -5.09 -5.41
C THR A 142 -8.17 -3.87 -5.94
N TYR A 143 -7.71 -3.32 -7.06
CA TYR A 143 -8.30 -2.20 -7.76
C TYR A 143 -8.79 -2.64 -9.14
N LYS A 144 -10.08 -2.44 -9.41
CA LYS A 144 -10.72 -2.75 -10.69
C LYS A 144 -11.69 -1.63 -11.09
N PRO A 145 -11.98 -1.43 -12.38
CA PRO A 145 -13.11 -0.61 -12.81
C PRO A 145 -14.39 -1.07 -12.11
N HIS A 146 -15.22 -0.13 -11.68
CA HIS A 146 -16.47 -0.46 -11.02
C HIS A 146 -17.42 -1.17 -12.01
N PRO A 147 -18.05 -2.30 -11.65
CA PRO A 147 -18.79 -3.15 -12.59
C PRO A 147 -19.94 -2.42 -13.29
N SER A 148 -20.63 -1.52 -12.58
CA SER A 148 -21.73 -0.73 -13.13
C SER A 148 -21.32 0.60 -13.77
N ASN A 149 -20.09 1.08 -13.50
CA ASN A 149 -19.64 2.39 -14.00
C ASN A 149 -18.12 2.36 -14.24
N PRO A 150 -17.66 2.11 -15.47
CA PRO A 150 -16.23 2.03 -15.79
C PRO A 150 -15.43 3.31 -15.52
N ASN A 151 -16.08 4.47 -15.29
CA ASN A 151 -15.40 5.71 -14.93
C ASN A 151 -15.02 5.79 -13.45
N LYS A 152 -15.47 4.84 -12.62
CA LYS A 152 -15.13 4.74 -11.21
C LYS A 152 -14.26 3.52 -10.97
N THR A 153 -13.54 3.51 -9.86
CA THR A 153 -12.68 2.40 -9.46
C THR A 153 -13.16 1.80 -8.15
N LEU A 154 -13.44 0.49 -8.17
CA LEU A 154 -13.70 -0.28 -6.96
C LEU A 154 -12.36 -0.77 -6.39
N MET A 155 -12.10 -0.40 -5.15
CA MET A 155 -11.03 -0.94 -4.32
C MET A 155 -11.63 -1.90 -3.31
N THR A 156 -11.17 -3.15 -3.30
CA THR A 156 -11.42 -4.10 -2.22
C THR A 156 -10.15 -4.27 -1.40
N GLN A 157 -10.31 -4.35 -0.08
CA GLN A 157 -9.23 -4.53 0.87
C GLN A 157 -9.60 -5.68 1.80
N GLU A 158 -8.69 -6.63 1.93
CA GLU A 158 -8.81 -7.76 2.85
C GLU A 158 -7.58 -7.78 3.74
N THR A 159 -7.77 -7.97 5.03
CA THR A 159 -6.68 -8.00 6.00
C THR A 159 -6.87 -9.19 6.92
N VAL A 160 -5.83 -9.99 7.06
CA VAL A 160 -5.74 -11.12 7.99
C VAL A 160 -4.71 -10.77 9.04
N VAL A 161 -5.10 -10.82 10.32
CA VAL A 161 -4.18 -10.68 11.45
C VAL A 161 -4.21 -11.95 12.29
N GLU A 162 -3.02 -12.43 12.60
CA GLU A 162 -2.78 -13.57 13.48
C GLU A 162 -1.79 -13.15 14.56
N VAL A 163 -2.09 -13.49 15.81
CA VAL A 163 -1.24 -13.20 16.96
C VAL A 163 -0.87 -14.49 17.67
N HIS A 164 0.43 -14.70 17.90
CA HIS A 164 0.98 -15.90 18.51
C HIS A 164 1.91 -15.52 19.66
N GLY A 165 1.88 -16.32 20.74
CA GLY A 165 2.87 -16.22 21.83
C GLY A 165 2.85 -14.92 22.62
N ILE A 166 1.91 -14.01 22.37
CA ILE A 166 1.79 -12.72 23.04
C ILE A 166 0.62 -12.76 24.05
N PRO A 167 0.84 -12.38 25.33
CA PRO A 167 -0.25 -12.19 26.28
C PRO A 167 -1.15 -11.03 25.86
N LEU A 168 -2.44 -11.08 26.22
CA LEU A 168 -3.44 -10.09 25.78
C LEU A 168 -3.61 -10.01 24.26
N SER A 169 -3.49 -11.15 23.56
CA SER A 169 -3.61 -11.24 22.10
C SER A 169 -4.84 -10.50 21.54
N SER A 170 -6.00 -10.66 22.17
CA SER A 170 -7.22 -9.97 21.73
C SER A 170 -7.14 -8.44 21.83
N TYR A 171 -6.45 -7.89 22.83
CA TYR A 171 -6.22 -6.44 22.93
C TYR A 171 -5.27 -5.95 21.84
N LEU A 172 -4.22 -6.71 21.55
CA LEU A 172 -3.29 -6.39 20.47
C LEU A 172 -3.96 -6.49 19.10
N GLU A 173 -4.78 -7.52 18.86
CA GLU A 173 -5.60 -7.68 17.65
C GLU A 173 -6.51 -6.46 17.45
N ASP A 174 -7.24 -6.04 18.49
CA ASP A 174 -8.13 -4.88 18.42
C ASP A 174 -7.35 -3.57 18.18
N PHE A 175 -6.16 -3.45 18.77
CA PHE A 175 -5.27 -2.32 18.55
C PHE A 175 -4.80 -2.26 17.09
N VAL A 176 -4.28 -3.38 16.57
CA VAL A 176 -3.82 -3.53 15.18
C VAL A 176 -4.96 -3.20 14.23
N HIS A 177 -6.15 -3.76 14.47
CA HIS A 177 -7.32 -3.52 13.65
C HIS A 177 -7.69 -2.03 13.56
N LYS A 178 -7.77 -1.36 14.71
CA LYS A 178 -8.07 0.08 14.76
C LYS A 178 -7.01 0.90 14.02
N ASP A 179 -5.74 0.52 14.13
CA ASP A 179 -4.67 1.19 13.43
C ASP A 179 -4.74 0.99 11.92
N ILE A 180 -4.99 -0.24 11.45
CA ILE A 180 -5.18 -0.56 10.02
C ILE A 180 -6.37 0.22 9.46
N MET A 181 -7.51 0.24 10.15
CA MET A 181 -8.70 1.00 9.71
C MET A 181 -8.42 2.50 9.63
N ARG A 182 -7.73 3.07 10.62
CA ARG A 182 -7.31 4.47 10.62
C ARG A 182 -6.34 4.78 9.47
N ASN A 183 -5.38 3.90 9.22
CA ASN A 183 -4.40 4.06 8.15
C ASN A 183 -5.02 3.87 6.76
N ALA A 184 -6.01 2.99 6.62
CA ALA A 184 -6.79 2.83 5.39
C ALA A 184 -7.55 4.13 5.06
N ALA A 185 -8.23 4.73 6.03
CA ALA A 185 -8.93 6.00 5.85
C ALA A 185 -7.99 7.14 5.42
N LYS A 186 -6.85 7.29 6.11
CA LYS A 186 -5.79 8.23 5.72
C LYS A 186 -5.23 7.93 4.34
N GLY A 187 -5.07 6.65 4.02
CA GLY A 187 -4.59 6.18 2.74
C GLY A 187 -5.50 6.60 1.59
N ARG A 188 -6.83 6.52 1.77
CA ARG A 188 -7.82 7.00 0.79
C ARG A 188 -7.75 8.51 0.59
N GLN A 189 -7.66 9.29 1.67
CA GLN A 189 -7.49 10.74 1.58
C GLN A 189 -6.19 11.14 0.87
N ALA A 190 -5.09 10.43 1.15
CA ALA A 190 -3.82 10.67 0.48
C ALA A 190 -3.89 10.39 -1.02
N MET A 191 -4.63 9.35 -1.40
CA MET A 191 -4.89 9.03 -2.81
C MET A 191 -5.65 10.16 -3.50
N GLU A 192 -6.72 10.70 -2.89
CA GLU A 192 -7.46 11.85 -3.46
C GLU A 192 -6.57 13.07 -3.69
N LEU A 193 -5.68 13.39 -2.74
CA LEU A 193 -4.72 14.49 -2.89
C LEU A 193 -3.74 14.26 -4.05
N VAL A 194 -3.29 13.02 -4.25
CA VAL A 194 -2.37 12.67 -5.34
C VAL A 194 -3.10 12.67 -6.69
N ILE A 195 -4.34 12.19 -6.73
CA ILE A 195 -5.18 12.23 -7.94
C ILE A 195 -5.43 13.68 -8.37
N GLY A 196 -5.73 14.58 -7.43
CA GLY A 196 -5.86 16.02 -7.71
C GLY A 196 -4.62 16.58 -8.42
N LYS A 197 -3.43 16.27 -7.89
CA LYS A 197 -2.15 16.69 -8.50
C LYS A 197 -1.93 16.10 -9.89
N ILE A 198 -2.25 14.82 -10.08
CA ILE A 198 -2.13 14.18 -11.40
C ILE A 198 -3.04 14.88 -12.42
N ASN A 199 -4.27 15.21 -12.03
CA ASN A 199 -5.21 15.88 -12.92
C ASN A 199 -4.75 17.31 -13.28
N GLU A 200 -4.20 18.06 -12.32
CA GLU A 200 -3.58 19.37 -12.57
C GLU A 200 -2.41 19.26 -13.56
N GLU A 201 -1.51 18.30 -13.36
CA GLU A 201 -0.37 18.05 -14.27
C GLU A 201 -0.83 17.75 -15.70
N VAL A 202 -1.88 16.93 -15.86
CA VAL A 202 -2.45 16.59 -17.17
C VAL A 202 -3.08 17.81 -17.84
N GLN A 203 -3.81 18.64 -17.09
CA GLN A 203 -4.40 19.88 -17.61
C GLN A 203 -3.33 20.88 -18.06
N ASP A 204 -2.28 21.06 -17.26
CA ASP A 204 -1.17 21.94 -17.61
C ASP A 204 -0.45 21.49 -18.89
N LEU A 205 -0.23 20.19 -19.04
CA LEU A 205 0.34 19.62 -20.26
C LEU A 205 -0.56 19.82 -21.48
N ALA A 206 -1.88 19.63 -21.33
CA ALA A 206 -2.84 19.88 -22.39
C ALA A 206 -2.82 21.36 -22.81
N HIS A 207 -2.84 22.29 -21.85
CA HIS A 207 -2.77 23.73 -22.13
C HIS A 207 -1.47 24.14 -22.84
N LYS A 208 -0.32 23.61 -22.43
CA LYS A 208 0.97 23.87 -23.10
C LYS A 208 0.99 23.33 -24.52
N THR A 209 0.41 22.15 -24.74
CA THR A 209 0.35 21.52 -26.06
C THR A 209 -0.54 22.32 -27.02
N VAL A 210 -1.73 22.75 -26.57
CA VAL A 210 -2.63 23.58 -27.38
C VAL A 210 -1.95 24.90 -27.77
N LYS A 211 -1.31 25.59 -26.82
CA LYS A 211 -0.57 26.83 -27.11
C LYS A 211 0.54 26.62 -28.15
N SER A 212 1.32 25.54 -28.01
CA SER A 212 2.38 25.22 -28.96
C SER A 212 1.84 24.97 -30.38
N VAL A 213 0.73 24.22 -30.49
CA VAL A 213 0.06 23.97 -31.78
C VAL A 213 -0.49 25.27 -32.39
N ASP A 214 -1.08 26.14 -31.59
CA ASP A 214 -1.57 27.45 -32.04
C ASP A 214 -0.43 28.35 -32.54
N GLU A 215 0.71 28.37 -31.85
CA GLU A 215 1.91 29.09 -32.28
C GLU A 215 2.48 28.54 -33.60
N LEU A 216 2.59 27.21 -33.73
CA LEU A 216 3.00 26.54 -34.97
C LEU A 216 2.06 26.85 -36.13
N ALA A 217 0.75 26.80 -35.91
CA ALA A 217 -0.25 27.15 -36.91
C ALA A 217 -0.17 28.63 -37.31
N GLY A 218 0.03 29.52 -36.34
CA GLY A 218 0.21 30.96 -36.56
C GLY A 218 1.46 31.28 -37.39
N ASN A 219 2.59 30.67 -37.05
CA ASN A 219 3.83 30.84 -37.80
C ASN A 219 3.72 30.28 -39.22
N THR A 220 3.09 29.13 -39.40
CA THR A 220 2.86 28.54 -40.73
C THR A 220 2.00 29.45 -41.60
N LYS A 221 0.93 30.03 -41.07
CA LYS A 221 0.09 31.00 -41.80
C LYS A 221 0.86 32.25 -42.22
N ARG A 222 1.74 32.78 -41.36
CA ARG A 222 2.60 33.93 -41.70
C ARG A 222 3.57 33.59 -42.84
N VAL A 223 4.26 32.46 -42.76
CA VAL A 223 5.19 32.00 -43.81
C VAL A 223 4.49 31.84 -45.15
N ILE A 224 3.28 31.26 -45.17
CA ILE A 224 2.49 31.11 -46.42
C ILE A 224 2.07 32.48 -46.96
N ALA A 225 1.63 33.40 -46.09
CA ALA A 225 1.24 34.74 -46.51
C ALA A 225 2.44 35.51 -47.11
N ASP A 226 3.61 35.43 -46.48
CA ASP A 226 4.84 36.09 -46.96
C ASP A 226 5.31 35.51 -48.30
N ASP A 227 5.21 34.19 -48.51
CA ASP A 227 5.55 33.55 -49.80
C ASP A 227 4.58 33.98 -50.92
N ILE A 228 3.28 34.09 -50.63
CA ILE A 228 2.28 34.59 -51.61
C ILE A 228 2.58 36.05 -52.00
N VAL A 229 2.87 36.91 -51.02
CA VAL A 229 3.18 38.32 -51.26
C VAL A 229 4.44 38.45 -52.13
N ASN A 230 5.50 37.70 -51.80
CA ASN A 230 6.75 37.73 -52.56
C ASN A 230 6.57 37.26 -54.00
N ARG A 231 5.82 36.17 -54.25
CA ARG A 231 5.53 35.68 -55.61
C ARG A 231 4.72 36.67 -56.45
N THR A 232 3.86 37.45 -55.82
CA THR A 232 3.03 38.44 -56.51
C THR A 232 3.84 39.68 -56.93
N GLN A 233 4.84 40.06 -56.11
CA GLN A 233 5.77 41.14 -56.44
C GLN A 233 6.77 40.75 -57.53
N THR A 234 7.24 39.50 -57.57
CA THR A 234 8.16 39.04 -58.62
C THR A 234 7.50 38.96 -60.00
N ASN A 235 6.21 38.61 -60.07
CA ASN A 235 5.49 38.49 -61.35
C ASN A 235 5.06 39.85 -61.95
N SER A 236 4.95 40.90 -61.13
CA SER A 236 4.59 42.26 -61.59
C SER A 236 5.79 43.06 -62.10
N LEU A 237 7.02 42.60 -61.83
CA LEU A 237 8.27 43.19 -62.33
C LEU A 237 8.76 42.54 -63.64
N SER A 238 8.15 41.43 -64.08
CA SER A 238 8.54 40.66 -65.27
C SER A 238 7.60 40.83 -66.48
N SER A 239 6.62 41.72 -66.39
CA SER A 239 5.64 42.06 -67.44
C SER A 239 5.76 43.52 -67.84
#